data_AF-A0A453RS05-F1
#
_entry.id   AF-A0A453RS05-F1
#
_cell.length_a   1.000
_cell.length_b   1.000
_cell.length_c   1.000
_cell.angle_alpha   90.00
_cell.angle_beta   90.00
_cell.angle_gamma   90.00
#
_symmetry.space_group_name_H-M   'P 1'
#
loop_
_entity.id
_entity.type
_entity.pdbx_description
1 polymer ?
#
loop_
_entity_poly.entity_id
_entity_poly.type
_entity_poly.pdbx_seq_one_letter_code
_entity_poly.pdbx_strand_id
1 'polypeptide(L)'
;KYSAVFEFSQACGICVGTPLRIRGVTVGSVVRVDSSLRSIDAYVEVEDDKIIVPRNSLVEVNQSGLLMETMIDITPKDPLPTPSVGPLDTDCSKEGLILCDKERMKGQQGVSLDAMVGIFTRLGRDMEEIGVHKSFKLAEKVASIMEEAQPLLSRVHSS
;
A
#
# COMPACT_ATOMS: atom_id res chain seq x y z
N LYS A 1 19.53 -22.16 0.60
CA LYS A 1 18.82 -21.26 -0.35
C LYS A 1 17.60 -21.95 -0.89
N TYR A 2 16.48 -21.26 -0.99
CA TYR A 2 15.26 -21.74 -1.66
C TYR A 2 14.55 -20.56 -2.33
N SER A 3 13.69 -20.85 -3.29
CA SER A 3 12.91 -19.86 -4.01
C SER A 3 11.46 -19.85 -3.55
N ALA A 4 10.79 -18.71 -3.63
CA ALA A 4 9.35 -18.62 -3.43
C ALA A 4 8.76 -17.49 -4.28
N VAL A 5 7.43 -17.41 -4.33
CA VAL A 5 6.71 -16.33 -5.03
C VAL A 5 5.79 -15.60 -4.06
N PHE A 6 5.91 -14.28 -4.02
CA PHE A 6 4.93 -13.43 -3.36
C PHE A 6 4.05 -12.73 -4.40
N GLU A 7 2.75 -12.98 -4.31
CA GLU A 7 1.73 -12.41 -5.19
C GLU A 7 1.15 -11.14 -4.56
N PHE A 8 1.20 -10.02 -5.28
CA PHE A 8 0.64 -8.74 -4.86
C PHE A 8 -0.37 -8.21 -5.89
N SER A 9 -1.33 -7.41 -5.44
CA SER A 9 -2.24 -6.67 -6.34
C SER A 9 -1.63 -5.38 -6.90
N GLN A 10 -0.61 -4.84 -6.23
CA GLN A 10 0.09 -3.60 -6.62
C GLN A 10 1.59 -3.74 -6.38
N ALA A 11 2.39 -3.20 -7.31
CA ALA A 11 3.84 -3.43 -7.31
C ALA A 11 4.57 -2.54 -6.30
N CYS A 12 4.04 -1.33 -6.04
CA CYS A 12 4.65 -0.35 -5.14
C CYS A 12 6.18 -0.19 -5.36
N GLY A 13 6.66 -0.23 -6.60
CA GLY A 13 8.08 -0.10 -6.92
C GLY A 13 8.93 -1.38 -6.82
N ILE A 14 8.35 -2.57 -6.64
CA ILE A 14 9.10 -3.84 -6.61
C ILE A 14 9.90 -4.00 -7.91
N CYS A 15 11.18 -4.31 -7.77
CA CYS A 15 12.11 -4.57 -8.85
C CYS A 15 13.10 -5.68 -8.46
N VAL A 16 13.91 -6.13 -9.43
CA VAL A 16 15.00 -7.06 -9.13
C VAL A 16 15.97 -6.40 -8.15
N GLY A 17 16.31 -7.11 -7.07
CA GLY A 17 17.12 -6.61 -5.96
C GLY A 17 16.32 -6.01 -4.80
N THR A 18 14.98 -5.86 -4.92
CA THR A 18 14.15 -5.46 -3.78
C THR A 18 14.40 -6.40 -2.59
N PRO A 19 14.77 -5.87 -1.40
CA PRO A 19 15.11 -6.70 -0.25
C PRO A 19 13.88 -7.40 0.31
N LEU A 20 14.05 -8.68 0.62
CA LEU A 20 13.12 -9.47 1.40
C LEU A 20 13.57 -9.48 2.86
N ARG A 21 12.69 -9.11 3.78
CA ARG A 21 13.01 -8.95 5.20
C ARG A 21 12.07 -9.74 6.08
N ILE A 22 12.59 -10.32 7.16
CA ILE A 22 11.79 -10.83 8.28
C ILE A 22 12.07 -9.97 9.50
N ARG A 23 11.03 -9.35 10.07
CA ARG A 23 11.14 -8.48 11.27
C ARG A 23 12.26 -7.42 11.15
N GLY A 24 12.47 -6.88 9.96
CA GLY A 24 13.48 -5.85 9.68
C GLY A 24 14.87 -6.36 9.27
N VAL A 25 15.14 -7.66 9.33
CA VAL A 25 16.42 -8.25 8.92
C VAL A 25 16.30 -8.76 7.48
N THR A 26 17.24 -8.40 6.62
CA THR A 26 17.30 -8.89 5.24
C THR A 26 17.65 -10.38 5.23
N VAL A 27 16.83 -11.16 4.53
CA VAL A 27 16.93 -12.63 4.43
C VAL A 27 16.99 -13.13 2.99
N GLY A 28 16.88 -12.21 2.03
CA GLY A 28 16.78 -12.54 0.63
C GLY A 28 16.50 -11.31 -0.23
N SER A 29 16.24 -11.57 -1.50
CA SER A 29 15.89 -10.52 -2.46
C SER A 29 15.02 -11.04 -3.60
N VAL A 30 14.33 -10.12 -4.26
CA VAL A 30 13.58 -10.38 -5.49
C VAL A 30 14.56 -10.62 -6.63
N VAL A 31 14.46 -11.76 -7.29
CA VAL A 31 15.30 -12.14 -8.44
C VAL A 31 14.59 -11.96 -9.78
N ARG A 32 13.25 -11.94 -9.78
CA ARG A 32 12.43 -11.73 -10.98
C ARG A 32 11.06 -11.21 -10.61
N VAL A 33 10.48 -10.40 -11.49
CA VAL A 33 9.13 -9.85 -11.33
C VAL A 33 8.36 -10.12 -12.61
N ASP A 34 7.23 -10.81 -12.48
CA ASP A 34 6.26 -10.94 -13.57
C ASP A 34 5.02 -10.11 -13.22
N SER A 35 4.45 -9.43 -14.21
CA SER A 35 3.19 -8.70 -14.04
C SER A 35 2.11 -9.24 -14.98
N SER A 36 0.89 -9.29 -14.44
CA SER A 36 -0.33 -9.57 -15.18
C SER A 36 -1.32 -8.42 -15.00
N LEU A 37 -2.47 -8.50 -15.67
CA LEU A 37 -3.54 -7.51 -15.49
C LEU A 37 -4.16 -7.51 -14.09
N ARG A 38 -3.92 -8.56 -13.28
CA ARG A 38 -4.59 -8.76 -11.99
C ARG A 38 -3.63 -8.83 -10.81
N SER A 39 -2.38 -9.19 -11.06
CA SER A 39 -1.39 -9.46 -10.01
C SER A 39 0.02 -9.18 -10.50
N ILE A 40 0.92 -9.03 -9.53
CA ILE A 40 2.36 -9.04 -9.71
C ILE A 40 2.93 -10.19 -8.90
N ASP A 41 3.72 -11.01 -9.56
CA ASP A 41 4.40 -12.15 -8.96
C ASP A 41 5.87 -11.78 -8.76
N ALA A 42 6.26 -11.57 -7.51
CA ALA A 42 7.64 -11.33 -7.11
C ALA A 42 8.31 -12.66 -6.76
N TYR A 43 9.20 -13.13 -7.63
CA TYR A 43 10.02 -14.30 -7.37
C TYR A 43 11.19 -13.90 -6.50
N VAL A 44 11.30 -14.52 -5.34
CA VAL A 44 12.33 -14.24 -4.35
C VAL A 44 13.27 -15.43 -4.18
N GLU A 45 14.51 -15.14 -3.83
CA GLU A 45 15.46 -16.12 -3.31
C GLU A 45 15.71 -15.81 -1.83
N VAL A 46 15.52 -16.81 -0.97
CA VAL A 46 15.87 -16.77 0.45
C VAL A 46 17.28 -17.36 0.62
N GLU A 47 18.14 -16.64 1.33
CA GLU A 47 19.59 -16.88 1.34
C GLU A 47 20.02 -18.18 2.03
N ASP A 48 19.25 -18.65 3.01
CA ASP A 48 19.56 -19.85 3.80
C ASP A 48 18.27 -20.67 4.00
N ASP A 49 18.35 -22.01 3.86
CA ASP A 49 17.22 -22.92 4.08
C ASP A 49 16.86 -23.09 5.57
N LYS A 50 17.69 -22.57 6.48
CA LYS A 50 17.37 -22.40 7.90
C LYS A 50 16.45 -21.21 8.18
N ILE A 51 16.27 -20.31 7.21
CA ILE A 51 15.36 -19.18 7.35
C ILE A 51 13.94 -19.64 7.04
N ILE A 52 13.18 -19.83 8.11
CA ILE A 52 11.79 -20.27 8.05
C ILE A 52 10.86 -19.07 7.86
N VAL A 53 10.02 -19.14 6.81
CA VAL A 53 8.91 -18.22 6.59
C VAL A 53 7.61 -18.93 6.97
N PRO A 54 6.98 -18.62 8.12
CA PRO A 54 5.70 -19.20 8.51
C PRO A 54 4.57 -18.86 7.53
N ARG A 55 3.68 -19.82 7.24
CA ARG A 55 2.52 -19.62 6.36
C ARG A 55 1.52 -18.61 6.90
N ASN A 56 1.48 -18.42 8.21
CA ASN A 56 0.62 -17.44 8.87
C ASN A 56 1.20 -16.02 8.87
N SER A 57 2.36 -15.81 8.26
CA SER A 57 2.99 -14.49 8.20
C SER A 57 2.15 -13.50 7.40
N LEU A 58 2.13 -12.25 7.86
CA LEU A 58 1.71 -11.12 7.05
C LEU A 58 2.87 -10.72 6.13
N VAL A 59 2.61 -10.70 4.82
CA VAL A 59 3.59 -10.27 3.81
C VAL A 59 3.13 -8.93 3.25
N GLU A 60 3.97 -7.91 3.38
CA GLU A 60 3.64 -6.56 2.93
C GLU A 60 4.73 -6.01 2.02
N VAL A 61 4.32 -5.35 0.94
CA VAL A 61 5.21 -4.45 0.21
C VAL A 61 5.11 -3.06 0.84
N ASN A 62 6.24 -2.58 1.35
CA ASN A 62 6.37 -1.30 2.01
C ASN A 62 7.30 -0.39 1.20
N GLN A 63 6.96 0.89 1.13
CA GLN A 63 7.85 1.96 0.69
C GLN A 63 8.15 2.87 1.88
N SER A 64 9.41 2.96 2.26
CA SER A 64 9.85 3.75 3.42
C SER A 64 11.26 4.31 3.23
N GLY A 65 11.70 5.15 4.17
CA GLY A 65 13.00 5.80 4.13
C GLY A 65 13.02 7.10 3.30
N LEU A 66 14.14 7.83 3.40
CA LEU A 66 14.32 9.13 2.74
C LEU A 66 14.36 9.02 1.20
N LEU A 67 14.75 7.85 0.69
CA LEU A 67 14.93 7.58 -0.74
C LEU A 67 13.80 6.72 -1.33
N MET A 68 12.66 6.59 -0.62
CA MET A 68 11.49 5.80 -1.05
C MET A 68 11.87 4.37 -1.43
N GLU A 69 12.62 3.72 -0.55
CA GLU A 69 13.08 2.35 -0.77
C GLU A 69 11.90 1.40 -0.68
N THR A 70 11.78 0.53 -1.67
CA THR A 70 10.77 -0.53 -1.68
C THR A 70 11.35 -1.77 -1.01
N MET A 71 10.59 -2.42 -0.14
CA MET A 71 10.97 -3.66 0.55
C MET A 71 9.76 -4.57 0.73
N ILE A 72 10.02 -5.88 0.73
CA ILE A 72 9.01 -6.87 1.10
C ILE A 72 9.28 -7.28 2.55
N ASP A 73 8.38 -6.91 3.47
CA ASP A 73 8.47 -7.29 4.87
C ASP A 73 7.55 -8.48 5.16
N ILE A 74 8.12 -9.47 5.83
CA ILE A 74 7.44 -10.64 6.36
C ILE A 74 7.35 -10.48 7.88
N THR A 75 6.13 -10.48 8.39
CA THR A 75 5.83 -10.43 9.83
C THR A 75 5.11 -11.71 10.24
N PRO A 76 5.84 -12.68 10.84
CA PRO A 76 5.23 -13.87 11.43
C PRO A 76 4.18 -13.50 12.48
N LYS A 77 3.09 -14.26 12.53
CA LYS A 77 2.04 -14.08 13.54
C LYS A 77 2.14 -15.12 14.63
N ASP A 78 1.82 -14.73 15.86
CA ASP A 78 1.70 -15.68 16.95
C ASP A 78 0.41 -16.53 16.82
N PRO A 79 0.46 -17.82 17.19
CA PRO A 79 1.65 -18.55 17.62
C PRO A 79 2.57 -18.89 16.44
N LEU A 80 3.89 -18.82 16.67
CA LEU A 80 4.88 -19.27 15.68
C LEU A 80 4.79 -20.80 15.52
N PRO A 81 4.72 -21.32 14.28
CA PRO A 81 4.73 -22.76 14.07
C PRO A 81 6.08 -23.37 14.44
N THR A 82 6.06 -24.63 14.86
CA THR A 82 7.26 -25.46 15.09
C THR A 82 7.32 -26.53 13.99
N PRO A 83 7.86 -26.21 12.81
CA PRO A 83 7.94 -27.17 11.73
C PRO A 83 8.88 -28.33 12.11
N SER A 84 8.50 -29.54 11.71
CA SER A 84 9.33 -30.73 11.86
C SER A 84 10.32 -30.89 10.71
N VAL A 85 10.04 -30.27 9.55
CA VAL A 85 10.87 -30.33 8.36
C VAL A 85 11.22 -28.94 7.80
N GLY A 86 12.28 -28.87 7.00
CA GLY A 86 12.76 -27.62 6.39
C GLY A 86 12.06 -27.28 5.05
N PRO A 87 12.28 -26.07 4.51
CA PRO A 87 11.62 -25.59 3.28
C PRO A 87 11.99 -26.37 2.01
N LEU A 88 13.11 -27.12 2.03
CA LEU A 88 13.56 -27.98 0.93
C LEU A 88 13.14 -29.45 1.11
N ASP A 89 12.46 -29.80 2.20
CA ASP A 89 12.05 -31.18 2.47
C ASP A 89 10.86 -31.59 1.59
N THR A 90 10.85 -32.85 1.16
CA THR A 90 9.75 -33.44 0.38
C THR A 90 8.42 -33.46 1.10
N ASP A 91 8.43 -33.46 2.44
CA ASP A 91 7.23 -33.45 3.27
C ASP A 91 6.81 -32.04 3.73
N CYS A 92 7.57 -31.00 3.37
CA CYS A 92 7.28 -29.61 3.75
C CYS A 92 5.87 -29.17 3.32
N SER A 93 5.51 -29.41 2.06
CA SER A 93 4.19 -29.06 1.53
C SER A 93 3.06 -29.87 2.18
N LYS A 94 3.36 -31.09 2.70
CA LYS A 94 2.37 -31.91 3.42
C LYS A 94 2.12 -31.38 4.83
N GLU A 95 3.17 -30.92 5.50
CA GLU A 95 3.08 -30.29 6.82
C GLU A 95 2.36 -28.93 6.73
N GLY A 96 2.66 -28.13 5.69
CA GLY A 96 1.90 -26.92 5.37
C GLY A 96 2.01 -25.78 6.39
N LEU A 97 2.99 -25.85 7.31
CA LEU A 97 3.21 -24.85 8.36
C LEU A 97 4.07 -23.66 7.88
N ILE A 98 4.94 -23.90 6.91
CA ILE A 98 5.94 -22.94 6.42
C ILE A 98 5.87 -22.81 4.89
N LEU A 99 6.51 -21.79 4.36
CA LEU A 99 6.66 -21.58 2.92
C LEU A 99 7.79 -22.49 2.40
N CYS A 100 7.45 -23.45 1.55
CA CYS A 100 8.41 -24.38 0.97
C CYS A 100 8.98 -23.85 -0.36
N ASP A 101 10.02 -24.51 -0.87
CA ASP A 101 10.62 -24.17 -2.16
C ASP A 101 9.59 -24.18 -3.29
N LYS A 102 9.64 -23.12 -4.12
CA LYS A 102 8.78 -22.86 -5.27
C LYS A 102 7.29 -22.71 -4.94
N GLU A 103 6.95 -22.60 -3.67
CA GLU A 103 5.59 -22.30 -3.26
C GLU A 103 5.30 -20.80 -3.34
N ARG A 104 4.02 -20.48 -3.15
CA ARG A 104 3.50 -19.13 -3.29
C ARG A 104 2.76 -18.68 -2.03
N MET A 105 2.87 -17.39 -1.72
CA MET A 105 2.12 -16.72 -0.67
C MET A 105 1.57 -15.39 -1.18
N LYS A 106 0.39 -15.02 -0.67
CA LYS A 106 -0.21 -13.72 -0.98
C LYS A 106 0.37 -12.65 -0.07
N GLY A 107 0.79 -11.55 -0.67
CA GLY A 107 1.12 -10.32 0.02
C GLY A 107 0.08 -9.23 -0.21
N GLN A 108 0.21 -8.17 0.56
CA GLN A 108 -0.63 -6.97 0.44
C GLN A 108 0.23 -5.71 0.38
N GLN A 109 -0.37 -4.61 -0.03
CA GLN A 109 0.25 -3.30 0.11
C GLN A 109 0.22 -2.90 1.59
N GLY A 110 1.39 -2.56 2.13
CA GLY A 110 1.51 -1.91 3.43
C GLY A 110 1.55 -0.40 3.27
N VAL A 111 2.59 0.25 3.82
CA VAL A 111 2.77 1.70 3.69
C VAL A 111 3.28 2.05 2.28
N SER A 112 2.61 2.98 1.61
CA SER A 112 3.05 3.56 0.34
C SER A 112 2.90 5.07 0.36
N LEU A 113 3.98 5.79 0.03
CA LEU A 113 3.97 7.25 -0.06
C LEU A 113 3.08 7.72 -1.21
N ASP A 114 3.07 7.01 -2.34
CA ASP A 114 2.20 7.32 -3.48
C ASP A 114 0.73 7.25 -3.10
N ALA A 115 0.35 6.22 -2.31
CA ALA A 115 -1.00 6.11 -1.78
C ALA A 115 -1.35 7.30 -0.87
N MET A 116 -0.41 7.72 -0.02
CA MET A 116 -0.59 8.85 0.88
C MET A 116 -0.75 10.18 0.12
N VAL A 117 0.12 10.45 -0.86
CA VAL A 117 0.05 11.62 -1.75
C VAL A 117 -1.28 11.63 -2.52
N GLY A 118 -1.71 10.47 -3.00
CA GLY A 118 -3.00 10.30 -3.65
C GLY A 118 -4.18 10.66 -2.74
N ILE A 119 -4.14 10.22 -1.48
CA ILE A 119 -5.16 10.56 -0.47
C ILE A 119 -5.18 12.07 -0.21
N PHE A 120 -4.01 12.69 0.04
CA PHE A 120 -3.93 14.12 0.31
C PHE A 120 -4.35 14.98 -0.88
N THR A 121 -4.03 14.56 -2.11
CA THR A 121 -4.46 15.26 -3.33
C THR A 121 -5.97 15.22 -3.49
N ARG A 122 -6.62 14.08 -3.23
CA ARG A 122 -8.09 13.97 -3.26
C ARG A 122 -8.71 14.85 -2.19
N LEU A 123 -8.20 14.77 -0.96
CA LEU A 123 -8.68 15.61 0.13
C LEU A 123 -8.57 17.11 -0.20
N GLY A 124 -7.45 17.53 -0.80
CA GLY A 124 -7.26 18.92 -1.23
C GLY A 124 -8.29 19.38 -2.26
N ARG A 125 -8.60 18.52 -3.25
CA ARG A 125 -9.63 18.79 -4.26
C ARG A 125 -11.03 18.86 -3.65
N ASP A 126 -11.36 17.95 -2.75
CA ASP A 126 -12.65 17.92 -2.07
C ASP A 126 -12.85 19.21 -1.23
N MET A 127 -11.78 19.67 -0.55
CA MET A 127 -11.80 20.92 0.21
C MET A 127 -11.96 22.16 -0.69
N GLU A 128 -11.28 22.18 -1.85
CA GLU A 128 -11.40 23.25 -2.84
C GLU A 128 -12.84 23.34 -3.39
N GLU A 129 -13.43 22.21 -3.77
CA GLU A 129 -14.80 22.13 -4.28
C GLU A 129 -15.82 22.64 -3.24
N ILE A 130 -15.68 22.24 -1.97
CA ILE A 130 -16.51 22.74 -0.87
C ILE A 130 -16.35 24.26 -0.70
N GLY A 131 -15.12 24.77 -0.82
CA GLY A 131 -14.82 26.21 -0.71
C GLY A 131 -15.46 27.03 -1.82
N VAL A 132 -15.37 26.57 -3.07
CA VAL A 132 -15.99 27.22 -4.24
C VAL A 132 -17.51 27.22 -4.10
N HIS A 133 -18.11 26.08 -3.75
CA HIS A 133 -19.56 25.96 -3.63
C HIS A 133 -20.13 26.82 -2.48
N LYS A 134 -19.43 26.89 -1.33
CA LYS A 134 -19.83 27.79 -0.23
C LYS A 134 -19.71 29.26 -0.62
N SER A 135 -18.63 29.63 -1.31
CA SER A 135 -18.42 31.01 -1.79
C SER A 135 -19.51 31.42 -2.78
N PHE A 136 -19.88 30.52 -3.70
CA PHE A 136 -20.95 30.75 -4.66
C PHE A 136 -22.30 30.96 -3.97
N LYS A 137 -22.67 30.07 -3.03
CA LYS A 137 -23.90 30.22 -2.24
C LYS A 137 -23.95 31.52 -1.43
N LEU A 138 -22.80 31.97 -0.91
CA LEU A 138 -22.71 33.25 -0.22
C LEU A 138 -22.95 34.41 -1.19
N ALA A 139 -22.32 34.38 -2.37
CA ALA A 139 -22.49 35.40 -3.39
C ALA A 139 -23.95 35.51 -3.88
N GLU A 140 -24.62 34.38 -4.14
CA GLU A 140 -26.05 34.36 -4.49
C GLU A 140 -26.93 34.99 -3.41
N LYS A 141 -26.66 34.67 -2.14
CA LYS A 141 -27.41 35.23 -1.01
C LYS A 141 -27.19 36.74 -0.88
N VAL A 142 -25.96 37.21 -1.05
CA VAL A 142 -25.64 38.64 -1.05
C VAL A 142 -26.35 39.35 -2.21
N ALA A 143 -26.32 38.79 -3.41
CA ALA A 143 -27.02 39.35 -4.57
C ALA A 143 -28.53 39.47 -4.33
N SER A 144 -29.17 38.43 -3.79
CA SER A 144 -30.60 38.45 -3.42
C SER A 144 -30.92 39.54 -2.40
N ILE A 145 -30.10 39.70 -1.35
CA ILE A 145 -30.30 40.75 -0.35
C ILE A 145 -30.13 42.15 -0.97
N MET A 146 -29.17 42.32 -1.88
CA MET A 146 -28.96 43.60 -2.56
C MET A 146 -30.14 43.98 -3.48
N GLU A 147 -30.72 43.01 -4.20
CA GLU A 147 -31.93 43.22 -5.00
C GLU A 147 -33.13 43.62 -4.13
N GLU A 148 -33.34 42.93 -3.00
CA GLU A 148 -34.40 43.27 -2.04
C GLU A 148 -34.23 44.67 -1.43
N ALA A 149 -32.98 45.09 -1.17
CA ALA A 149 -32.66 46.40 -0.61
C ALA A 149 -32.63 47.54 -1.65
N GLN A 150 -32.61 47.23 -2.94
CA GLN A 150 -32.54 48.18 -4.05
C GLN A 150 -33.59 49.32 -3.99
N PRO A 151 -34.89 49.06 -3.71
CA PRO A 151 -35.88 50.13 -3.55
C PRO A 151 -35.69 51.01 -2.30
N LEU A 152 -34.94 50.57 -1.30
CA LEU A 152 -34.60 51.38 -0.12
C LEU A 152 -33.39 52.29 -0.40
N LEU A 153 -32.41 51.80 -1.17
CA LEU A 153 -31.21 52.55 -1.56
C LEU A 153 -31.52 53.68 -2.55
N SER A 154 -32.51 53.51 -3.43
CA SER A 154 -32.93 54.55 -4.38
C SER A 154 -33.55 55.78 -3.69
N ARG A 155 -34.16 55.60 -2.51
CA ARG A 155 -34.72 56.70 -1.71
C ARG A 155 -33.67 57.54 -0.99
N VAL A 156 -32.46 57.01 -0.79
CA VAL A 156 -31.35 57.71 -0.12
C VAL A 156 -30.57 58.59 -1.10
N HIS A 157 -30.57 58.28 -2.40
CA HIS A 157 -29.88 59.06 -3.44
C HIS A 157 -30.70 60.23 -4.03
N SER A 158 -31.98 60.34 -3.67
CA SER A 158 -32.90 61.37 -4.17
C SER A 158 -33.10 62.57 -3.22
N SER A 159 -32.28 62.69 -2.18
CA SER A 159 -32.19 63.85 -1.26
C SER A 159 -30.85 64.54 -1.43
#